data_AF-A0A6A4K0P4-F1
#
_entry.id   AF-A0A6A4K0P4-F1
#
_cell.length_a   1.000
_cell.length_b   1.000
_cell.length_c   1.000
_cell.angle_alpha   90.00
_cell.angle_beta   90.00
_cell.angle_gamma   90.00
#
_symmetry.space_group_name_H-M   'P 1'
#
loop_
_entity.id
_entity.type
_entity.pdbx_description
1 polymer ?
#
loop_
_entity_poly.entity_id
_entity_poly.type
_entity_poly.pdbx_seq_one_letter_code
_entity_poly.pdbx_strand_id
1 'polypeptide(L)'
;MSQGEGSWQSTQDILEETRRRTMTRCPGCGREFVSINGHCARAITCARTRDRLQNAIITGALNDEVSNGSLSTDISLPADNQVFAKLEDVYCDSFINGPGREEANNAVWRCYWRKISQLRGRHYDLPNGSKSMQFVDTLASEITSLTAGQFSSERVLVFLSVVLQRSKMIKQPKDIRILLGRRLQLWTEGQFDTLINEAVLLDRKLNHNQRTHGYCPELAFHRLLLRGKAREAVGRLSENSRMSVLGPTEVIDMQGKTVLEDLMEKHPDQTIPDIDMLQLPAGMNLPPLIDIQISSSIVERVSRKLHGSGGPGGSEADQWVDFLLRHGRSSCRLR
;
A
#
# COMPACT_ATOMS: atom_id res chain seq x y z
N MET A 1 -19.59 -81.90 1.66
CA MET A 1 -20.21 -80.96 2.63
C MET A 1 -19.23 -79.79 2.73
N SER A 2 -19.49 -78.56 2.34
CA SER A 2 -20.72 -77.80 2.14
C SER A 2 -20.49 -76.79 1.01
N GLN A 3 -21.60 -76.40 0.38
CA GLN A 3 -21.69 -75.50 -0.76
C GLN A 3 -21.21 -74.08 -0.44
N GLY A 4 -20.75 -73.39 -1.47
CA GLY A 4 -20.52 -71.95 -1.46
C GLY A 4 -20.56 -71.41 -2.88
N GLU A 5 -21.71 -71.55 -3.54
CA GLU A 5 -22.01 -70.85 -4.80
C GLU A 5 -22.00 -69.34 -4.53
N GLY A 6 -20.85 -68.71 -4.76
CA GLY A 6 -20.73 -67.25 -4.85
C GLY A 6 -21.27 -66.79 -6.20
N SER A 7 -22.58 -66.61 -6.28
CA SER A 7 -23.27 -65.93 -7.39
C SER A 7 -22.52 -64.64 -7.72
N TRP A 8 -22.00 -64.53 -8.95
CA TRP A 8 -21.46 -63.28 -9.49
C TRP A 8 -22.60 -62.29 -9.60
N GLN A 9 -22.77 -61.49 -8.54
CA GLN A 9 -23.66 -60.36 -8.52
C GLN A 9 -23.42 -59.50 -9.77
N SER A 10 -24.51 -59.13 -10.44
CA SER A 10 -24.51 -58.43 -11.72
C SER A 10 -23.58 -57.21 -11.65
N THR A 11 -22.97 -56.80 -12.76
CA THR A 11 -22.21 -55.54 -12.83
C THR A 11 -23.01 -54.35 -12.28
N GLN A 12 -24.34 -54.43 -12.29
CA GLN A 12 -25.22 -53.46 -11.64
C GLN A 12 -25.14 -53.46 -10.10
N ASP A 13 -25.03 -54.61 -9.45
CA ASP A 13 -24.92 -54.71 -7.99
C ASP A 13 -23.60 -54.14 -7.48
N ILE A 14 -22.50 -54.38 -8.22
CA ILE A 14 -21.19 -53.80 -7.91
C ILE A 14 -21.23 -52.28 -8.08
N LEU A 15 -21.87 -51.78 -9.12
CA LEU A 15 -22.04 -50.34 -9.34
C LEU A 15 -22.94 -49.70 -8.28
N GLU A 16 -24.00 -50.38 -7.82
CA GLU A 16 -24.85 -49.91 -6.73
C GLU A 16 -24.14 -49.89 -5.38
N GLU A 17 -23.36 -50.93 -5.06
CA GLU A 17 -22.57 -50.98 -3.82
C GLU A 17 -21.46 -49.90 -3.83
N THR A 18 -20.83 -49.66 -4.97
CA THR A 18 -19.83 -48.59 -5.15
C THR A 18 -20.48 -47.20 -5.05
N ARG A 19 -21.72 -47.05 -5.54
CA ARG A 19 -22.53 -45.82 -5.41
C ARG A 19 -22.91 -45.57 -3.95
N ARG A 20 -23.32 -46.60 -3.19
CA ARG A 20 -23.64 -46.47 -1.75
C ARG A 20 -22.43 -46.04 -0.93
N ARG A 21 -21.23 -46.56 -1.23
CA ARG A 21 -20.00 -46.23 -0.48
C ARG A 21 -19.43 -44.83 -0.77
N THR A 22 -19.78 -44.22 -1.90
CA THR A 22 -19.23 -42.92 -2.33
C THR A 22 -20.23 -41.75 -2.18
N MET A 23 -21.50 -42.04 -1.89
CA MET A 23 -22.52 -41.03 -1.66
C MET A 23 -22.44 -40.45 -0.25
N THR A 24 -22.25 -39.14 -0.16
CA THR A 24 -22.28 -38.36 1.09
C THR A 24 -23.45 -37.38 1.06
N ARG A 25 -24.08 -37.11 2.22
CA ARG A 25 -25.18 -36.13 2.34
C ARG A 25 -24.68 -34.78 2.86
N CYS A 26 -25.16 -33.70 2.27
CA CYS A 26 -24.95 -32.34 2.78
C CYS A 26 -25.74 -32.13 4.08
N PRO A 27 -25.11 -31.76 5.22
CA PRO A 27 -25.79 -31.61 6.51
C PRO A 27 -26.81 -30.45 6.54
N GLY A 28 -26.71 -29.49 5.61
CA GLY A 28 -27.63 -28.35 5.57
C GLY A 28 -28.87 -28.51 4.71
N CYS A 29 -28.83 -29.34 3.65
CA CYS A 29 -29.94 -29.46 2.69
C CYS A 29 -30.29 -30.90 2.29
N GLY A 30 -29.60 -31.91 2.83
CA GLY A 30 -29.93 -33.32 2.63
C GLY A 30 -29.63 -33.90 1.25
N ARG A 31 -29.14 -33.12 0.28
CA ARG A 31 -28.78 -33.63 -1.06
C ARG A 31 -27.56 -34.55 -1.00
N GLU A 32 -27.66 -35.66 -1.74
CA GLU A 32 -26.61 -36.66 -1.90
C GLU A 32 -25.67 -36.30 -3.06
N PHE A 33 -24.36 -36.49 -2.87
CA PHE A 33 -23.35 -36.26 -3.89
C PHE A 33 -22.21 -37.28 -3.78
N VAL A 34 -21.51 -37.51 -4.90
CA VAL A 34 -20.41 -38.48 -5.00
C VAL A 34 -19.10 -37.81 -4.58
N SER A 35 -18.42 -38.37 -3.57
CA SER A 35 -17.10 -37.90 -3.11
C SER A 35 -16.00 -38.48 -4.01
N ILE A 36 -15.31 -37.63 -4.78
CA ILE A 36 -14.21 -38.07 -5.64
C ILE A 36 -12.87 -37.80 -4.92
N ASN A 37 -12.19 -38.89 -4.58
CA ASN A 37 -10.82 -39.02 -4.06
C ASN A 37 -10.54 -38.51 -2.64
N GLY A 38 -10.22 -39.47 -1.77
CA GLY A 38 -9.68 -39.25 -0.44
C GLY A 38 -8.27 -38.67 -0.53
N HIS A 39 -8.15 -37.38 -0.23
CA HIS A 39 -7.13 -36.72 0.60
C HIS A 39 -7.48 -35.22 0.55
N CYS A 40 -7.87 -34.65 1.71
CA CYS A 40 -8.50 -33.33 1.91
C CYS A 40 -9.98 -33.21 1.49
N ALA A 41 -10.88 -33.86 2.24
CA ALA A 41 -12.32 -33.64 2.13
C ALA A 41 -12.71 -32.24 2.68
N ARG A 42 -12.65 -31.20 1.84
CA ARG A 42 -13.48 -29.99 2.06
C ARG A 42 -14.90 -30.38 1.66
N ALA A 43 -15.79 -30.54 2.64
CA ALA A 43 -17.20 -30.79 2.36
C ALA A 43 -17.71 -29.77 1.35
N ILE A 44 -18.12 -30.22 0.15
CA ILE A 44 -18.77 -29.37 -0.84
C ILE A 44 -20.16 -29.08 -0.29
N THR A 45 -20.27 -28.06 0.56
CA THR A 45 -21.56 -27.58 1.02
C THR A 45 -22.28 -26.91 -0.14
N CYS A 46 -23.57 -27.23 -0.32
CA CYS A 46 -24.46 -26.51 -1.23
C CYS A 46 -24.36 -24.99 -1.01
N ALA A 47 -24.53 -24.20 -2.07
CA ALA A 47 -24.44 -22.73 -2.02
C ALA A 47 -25.27 -22.13 -0.86
N ARG A 48 -26.48 -22.66 -0.60
CA ARG A 48 -27.33 -22.26 0.52
C ARG A 48 -26.69 -22.46 1.92
N THR A 49 -25.93 -23.52 2.12
CA THR A 49 -25.24 -23.77 3.40
C THR A 49 -23.98 -22.92 3.54
N ARG A 50 -23.30 -22.63 2.41
CA ARG A 50 -22.17 -21.70 2.38
C ARG A 50 -22.62 -20.28 2.74
N ASP A 51 -23.75 -19.83 2.18
CA ASP A 51 -24.33 -18.52 2.50
C ASP A 51 -24.81 -18.47 3.96
N ARG A 52 -25.39 -19.55 4.49
CA ARG A 52 -25.75 -19.62 5.92
C ARG A 52 -24.53 -19.60 6.85
N LEU A 53 -23.45 -20.30 6.51
CA LEU A 53 -22.22 -20.29 7.32
C LEU A 53 -21.49 -18.95 7.21
N GLN A 54 -21.44 -18.34 6.02
CA GLN A 54 -20.90 -16.98 5.87
C GLN A 54 -21.74 -15.95 6.61
N ASN A 55 -23.07 -16.04 6.53
CA ASN A 55 -23.95 -15.15 7.29
C ASN A 55 -23.82 -15.39 8.79
N ALA A 56 -23.69 -16.63 9.26
CA ALA A 56 -23.45 -16.94 10.66
C ALA A 56 -22.10 -16.41 11.17
N ILE A 57 -21.04 -16.49 10.36
CA ILE A 57 -19.72 -15.89 10.66
C ILE A 57 -19.82 -14.36 10.67
N ILE A 58 -20.56 -13.76 9.74
CA ILE A 58 -20.78 -12.31 9.68
C ILE A 58 -21.61 -11.85 10.89
N THR A 59 -22.66 -12.56 11.28
CA THR A 59 -23.46 -12.23 12.48
C THR A 59 -22.72 -12.52 13.77
N GLY A 60 -21.85 -13.54 13.81
CA GLY A 60 -20.95 -13.78 14.95
C GLY A 60 -19.96 -12.64 15.12
N ALA A 61 -19.34 -12.17 14.03
CA ALA A 61 -18.44 -11.02 14.04
C ALA A 61 -19.15 -9.70 14.38
N LEU A 62 -20.40 -9.51 13.95
CA LEU A 62 -21.19 -8.32 14.30
C LEU A 62 -21.61 -8.33 15.78
N ASN A 63 -21.91 -9.48 16.38
CA ASN A 63 -22.29 -9.56 17.79
C ASN A 63 -21.08 -9.38 18.73
N ASP A 64 -19.87 -9.77 18.31
CA ASP A 64 -18.63 -9.48 19.03
C ASP A 64 -18.22 -7.99 18.93
N GLU A 65 -18.56 -7.30 17.84
CA GLU A 65 -18.28 -5.85 17.70
C GLU A 65 -19.32 -4.93 18.38
N VAL A 66 -20.55 -5.39 18.59
CA VAL A 66 -21.61 -4.58 19.26
C VAL A 66 -21.45 -4.55 20.78
N SER A 67 -20.72 -5.49 21.39
CA SER A 67 -20.51 -5.51 22.84
C SER A 67 -19.34 -4.66 23.33
N ASN A 68 -18.52 -4.09 22.44
CA ASN A 68 -17.39 -3.21 22.79
C ASN A 68 -17.49 -1.83 22.14
N GLY A 69 -18.71 -1.31 22.01
CA GLY A 69 -18.98 0.08 21.65
C GLY A 69 -18.90 1.00 22.87
N SER A 70 -17.68 1.37 23.26
CA SER A 70 -17.44 2.70 23.82
C SER A 70 -16.23 3.30 23.12
N LEU A 71 -16.47 4.42 22.46
CA LEU A 71 -15.52 5.20 21.69
C LEU A 71 -14.46 5.77 22.64
N SER A 72 -13.42 4.98 22.94
CA SER A 72 -12.21 5.47 23.58
C SER A 72 -11.28 6.03 22.51
N THR A 73 -11.28 7.36 22.37
CA THR A 73 -10.11 8.13 21.95
C THR A 73 -8.96 7.76 22.87
N ASP A 74 -8.13 6.79 22.49
CA ASP A 74 -6.78 6.60 23.01
C ASP A 74 -6.09 5.48 22.22
N ILE A 75 -5.43 5.86 21.13
CA ILE A 75 -4.33 5.07 20.57
C ILE A 75 -3.15 6.02 20.37
N SER A 76 -2.56 6.49 21.47
CA SER A 76 -1.14 6.84 21.50
C SER A 76 -0.40 5.64 22.06
N LEU A 77 0.50 5.04 21.27
CA LEU A 77 1.45 4.07 21.81
C LEU A 77 2.34 4.80 22.83
N PRO A 78 2.57 4.24 24.04
CA PRO A 78 3.31 4.92 25.11
C PRO A 78 4.76 5.28 24.76
N ALA A 79 5.34 4.65 23.73
CA ALA A 79 6.69 4.93 23.25
C ALA A 79 6.79 6.27 22.50
N ASP A 80 5.77 6.66 21.73
CA ASP A 80 5.79 7.89 20.94
C ASP A 80 5.74 9.11 21.88
N ASN A 81 4.90 9.05 22.92
CA ASN A 81 4.77 10.14 23.90
C ASN A 81 6.08 10.40 24.68
N GLN A 82 6.88 9.37 24.98
CA GLN A 82 8.19 9.55 25.61
C GLN A 82 9.22 10.19 24.69
N VAL A 83 9.19 9.83 23.40
CA VAL A 83 10.08 10.43 22.40
C VAL A 83 9.73 11.90 22.19
N PHE A 84 8.44 12.22 22.04
CA PHE A 84 7.98 13.61 21.92
C PHE A 84 8.29 14.44 23.17
N ALA A 85 8.06 13.90 24.37
CA ALA A 85 8.38 14.60 25.63
C ALA A 85 9.88 14.86 25.80
N LYS A 86 10.74 13.92 25.42
CA LYS A 86 12.20 14.13 25.44
C LYS A 86 12.67 15.14 24.39
N LEU A 87 12.01 15.19 23.24
CA LEU A 87 12.34 16.15 22.19
C LEU A 87 11.88 17.56 22.57
N GLU A 88 10.71 17.71 23.20
CA GLU A 88 10.21 19.00 23.70
C GLU A 88 11.10 19.57 24.82
N ASP A 89 11.61 18.70 25.70
CA ASP A 89 12.60 19.05 26.74
C ASP A 89 13.94 19.54 26.14
N VAL A 90 14.42 18.88 25.07
CA VAL A 90 15.68 19.25 24.42
C VAL A 90 15.58 20.52 23.59
N TYR A 91 14.47 20.73 22.88
CA TYR A 91 14.34 21.82 21.92
C TYR A 91 13.57 23.05 22.45
N CYS A 92 13.01 22.98 23.67
CA CYS A 92 12.35 24.09 24.37
C CYS A 92 11.27 24.84 23.56
N ASP A 93 10.74 24.20 22.52
CA ASP A 93 9.67 24.74 21.69
C ASP A 93 8.91 23.58 21.03
N SER A 94 7.62 23.81 20.78
CA SER A 94 6.82 22.94 19.93
C SER A 94 7.42 22.97 18.52
N PHE A 95 7.82 21.80 18.02
CA PHE A 95 8.39 21.64 16.68
C PHE A 95 7.70 22.57 15.65
N ILE A 96 8.48 23.35 14.88
CA ILE A 96 7.94 24.16 13.75
C ILE A 96 7.25 23.26 12.71
N ASN A 97 7.71 22.01 12.57
CA ASN A 97 7.08 20.93 11.80
C ASN A 97 6.37 19.90 12.70
N GLY A 98 5.94 20.34 13.87
CA GLY A 98 5.19 19.52 14.81
C GLY A 98 3.81 19.34 14.26
N PRO A 99 2.98 18.47 14.84
CA PRO A 99 1.56 18.57 14.63
C PRO A 99 1.12 19.93 15.21
N GLY A 100 1.28 21.01 14.45
CA GLY A 100 0.85 22.35 14.84
C GLY A 100 -0.59 22.24 15.34
N ARG A 101 -0.86 22.89 16.48
CA ARG A 101 -2.11 22.89 17.26
C ARG A 101 -3.19 22.07 16.55
N GLU A 102 -3.24 20.77 16.83
CA GLU A 102 -3.99 19.80 16.03
C GLU A 102 -5.47 20.22 15.94
N GLU A 103 -5.84 20.83 14.82
CA GLU A 103 -7.25 20.90 14.46
C GLU A 103 -7.73 19.45 14.33
N ALA A 104 -8.84 19.09 14.99
CA ALA A 104 -9.34 17.72 15.05
C ALA A 104 -9.45 17.05 13.66
N ASN A 105 -9.71 17.85 12.61
CA ASN A 105 -9.73 17.40 11.22
C ASN A 105 -8.38 16.87 10.72
N ASN A 106 -7.25 17.46 11.13
CA ASN A 106 -5.91 17.02 10.74
C ASN A 106 -5.51 15.72 11.45
N ALA A 107 -5.99 15.50 12.67
CA ALA A 107 -5.75 14.24 13.40
C ALA A 107 -6.38 13.03 12.68
N VAL A 108 -7.57 13.20 12.09
CA VAL A 108 -8.25 12.16 11.30
C VAL A 108 -7.42 11.76 10.08
N TRP A 109 -6.89 12.73 9.33
CA TRP A 109 -6.06 12.46 8.15
C TRP A 109 -4.75 11.77 8.50
N ARG A 110 -4.12 12.11 9.62
CA ARG A 110 -2.96 11.36 10.13
C ARG A 110 -3.30 9.92 10.48
N CYS A 111 -4.45 9.68 11.11
CA CYS A 111 -4.92 8.33 11.43
C CYS A 111 -5.12 7.50 10.15
N TYR A 112 -5.79 8.07 9.14
CA TYR A 112 -5.94 7.42 7.84
C TYR A 112 -4.59 7.16 7.17
N TRP A 113 -3.71 8.16 7.15
CA TRP A 113 -2.39 7.99 6.54
C TRP A 113 -1.57 6.90 7.22
N ARG A 114 -1.56 6.82 8.57
CA ARG A 114 -0.88 5.73 9.29
C ARG A 114 -1.43 4.36 8.93
N LYS A 115 -2.74 4.22 8.73
CA LYS A 115 -3.36 2.96 8.28
C LYS A 115 -2.95 2.61 6.85
N ILE A 116 -2.91 3.61 5.96
CA ILE A 116 -2.68 3.42 4.53
C ILE A 116 -1.20 3.22 4.19
N SER A 117 -0.28 3.92 4.87
CA SER A 117 1.17 3.82 4.62
C SER A 117 1.75 2.45 4.95
N GLN A 118 1.07 1.68 5.81
CA GLN A 118 1.43 0.31 6.16
C GLN A 118 0.95 -0.73 5.13
N LEU A 119 0.10 -0.34 4.18
CA LEU A 119 -0.44 -1.26 3.17
C LEU A 119 0.64 -1.65 2.15
N ARG A 120 0.55 -2.89 1.68
CA ARG A 120 1.46 -3.50 0.70
C ARG A 120 0.89 -3.47 -0.72
N GLY A 121 -0.36 -3.03 -0.86
CA GLY A 121 -1.05 -2.86 -2.13
C GLY A 121 -0.26 -1.98 -3.09
N ARG A 122 -0.13 -2.43 -4.35
CA ARG A 122 0.44 -1.63 -5.44
C ARG A 122 -0.59 -0.69 -6.02
N HIS A 123 -0.18 0.31 -6.78
CA HIS A 123 -1.10 1.20 -7.50
C HIS A 123 -1.36 0.77 -8.95
N TYR A 124 -2.51 1.16 -9.48
CA TYR A 124 -2.77 1.16 -10.91
C TYR A 124 -2.09 2.36 -11.57
N ASP A 125 -1.69 2.17 -12.82
CA ASP A 125 -1.39 3.29 -13.72
C ASP A 125 -2.72 3.89 -14.22
N LEU A 126 -2.73 5.18 -14.52
CA LEU A 126 -3.96 5.83 -14.97
C LEU A 126 -4.36 5.34 -16.37
N PRO A 127 -5.63 4.95 -16.56
CA PRO A 127 -6.11 4.61 -17.89
C PRO A 127 -6.31 5.88 -18.73
N ASN A 128 -6.15 5.78 -20.04
CA ASN A 128 -6.51 6.88 -20.94
C ASN A 128 -8.02 7.20 -20.87
N GLY A 129 -8.37 8.48 -20.85
CA GLY A 129 -9.74 8.98 -21.01
C GLY A 129 -10.21 9.92 -19.91
N SER A 130 -11.53 10.16 -19.85
CA SER A 130 -12.13 11.15 -18.96
C SER A 130 -11.93 10.84 -17.47
N LYS A 131 -11.91 9.56 -17.05
CA LYS A 131 -11.73 9.21 -15.64
C LYS A 131 -10.35 9.55 -15.09
N SER A 132 -9.29 9.49 -15.90
CA SER A 132 -7.97 9.94 -15.48
C SER A 132 -7.86 11.46 -15.46
N MET A 133 -8.51 12.17 -16.39
CA MET A 133 -8.64 13.62 -16.32
C MET A 133 -9.36 14.05 -15.03
N GLN A 134 -10.49 13.40 -14.69
CA GLN A 134 -11.20 13.63 -13.42
C GLN A 134 -10.30 13.39 -12.21
N PHE A 135 -9.52 12.31 -12.20
CA PHE A 135 -8.56 12.06 -11.12
C PHE A 135 -7.54 13.19 -10.98
N VAL A 136 -6.94 13.64 -12.08
CA VAL A 136 -5.93 14.71 -12.06
C VAL A 136 -6.55 16.05 -11.64
N ASP A 137 -7.79 16.34 -12.07
CA ASP A 137 -8.51 17.54 -11.63
C ASP A 137 -8.83 17.51 -10.13
N THR A 138 -9.24 16.36 -9.60
CA THR A 138 -9.43 16.17 -8.15
C THR A 138 -8.08 16.35 -7.43
N LEU A 139 -6.99 15.75 -7.93
CA LEU A 139 -5.66 15.92 -7.34
C LEU A 139 -5.24 17.40 -7.31
N ALA A 140 -5.46 18.14 -8.40
CA ALA A 140 -5.15 19.57 -8.46
C ALA A 140 -5.97 20.36 -7.43
N SER A 141 -7.24 20.00 -7.21
CA SER A 141 -8.07 20.64 -6.18
C SER A 141 -7.59 20.34 -4.76
N GLU A 142 -7.12 19.12 -4.48
CA GLU A 142 -6.56 18.74 -3.19
C GLU A 142 -5.24 19.46 -2.93
N ILE A 143 -4.36 19.60 -3.93
CA ILE A 143 -3.12 20.39 -3.81
C ILE A 143 -3.44 21.88 -3.61
N THR A 144 -4.44 22.43 -4.31
CA THR A 144 -4.87 23.82 -4.10
C THR A 144 -5.40 24.05 -2.68
N SER A 145 -6.10 23.05 -2.12
CA SER A 145 -6.60 23.11 -0.75
C SER A 145 -5.46 23.01 0.28
N LEU A 146 -4.43 22.22 -0.04
CA LEU A 146 -3.20 22.13 0.75
C LEU A 146 -2.42 23.44 0.75
N THR A 147 -2.24 24.07 -0.42
CA THR A 147 -1.54 25.37 -0.51
C THR A 147 -2.30 26.50 0.16
N ALA A 148 -3.64 26.41 0.21
CA ALA A 148 -4.49 27.30 0.99
C ALA A 148 -4.48 27.00 2.50
N GLY A 149 -3.82 25.93 2.95
CA GLY A 149 -3.72 25.54 4.37
C GLY A 149 -5.00 24.95 4.96
N GLN A 150 -5.94 24.48 4.13
CA GLN A 150 -7.23 23.95 4.60
C GLN A 150 -7.13 22.55 5.22
N PHE A 151 -6.19 21.73 4.73
CA PHE A 151 -5.99 20.35 5.17
C PHE A 151 -4.50 20.02 5.21
N SER A 152 -4.17 19.01 5.99
CA SER A 152 -2.81 18.50 6.08
C SER A 152 -2.38 17.71 4.83
N SER A 153 -1.07 17.58 4.61
CA SER A 153 -0.50 16.93 3.43
C SER A 153 -0.84 15.43 3.35
N GLU A 154 -1.11 14.81 4.50
CA GLU A 154 -1.55 13.41 4.63
C GLU A 154 -2.81 13.13 3.81
N ARG A 155 -3.72 14.10 3.68
CA ARG A 155 -4.95 13.96 2.88
C ARG A 155 -4.64 13.66 1.40
N VAL A 156 -3.65 14.35 0.82
CA VAL A 156 -3.23 14.12 -0.57
C VAL A 156 -2.59 12.74 -0.72
N LEU A 157 -1.79 12.31 0.25
CA LEU A 157 -1.18 10.98 0.25
C LEU A 157 -2.24 9.89 0.33
N VAL A 158 -3.22 10.04 1.22
CA VAL A 158 -4.36 9.13 1.36
C VAL A 158 -5.18 9.07 0.07
N PHE A 159 -5.46 10.21 -0.57
CA PHE A 159 -6.15 10.26 -1.86
C PHE A 159 -5.45 9.39 -2.91
N LEU A 160 -4.15 9.63 -3.13
CA LEU A 160 -3.36 8.88 -4.10
C LEU A 160 -3.40 7.38 -3.83
N SER A 161 -3.14 7.00 -2.57
CA SER A 161 -3.05 5.61 -2.18
C SER A 161 -4.37 4.86 -2.32
N VAL A 162 -5.47 5.43 -1.83
CA VAL A 162 -6.75 4.72 -1.77
C VAL A 162 -7.43 4.68 -3.14
N VAL A 163 -7.37 5.77 -3.90
CA VAL A 163 -8.01 5.82 -5.22
C VAL A 163 -7.30 4.89 -6.20
N LEU A 164 -5.96 4.85 -6.18
CA LEU A 164 -5.17 4.06 -7.13
C LEU A 164 -4.87 2.63 -6.69
N GLN A 165 -5.23 2.22 -5.46
CA GLN A 165 -4.86 0.89 -4.96
C GLN A 165 -5.36 -0.26 -5.86
N ARG A 166 -4.46 -1.20 -6.15
CA ARG A 166 -4.71 -2.32 -7.04
C ARG A 166 -5.52 -3.43 -6.38
N SER A 167 -6.60 -3.83 -7.03
CA SER A 167 -7.34 -5.04 -6.68
C SER A 167 -6.83 -6.24 -7.48
N LYS A 168 -6.55 -7.36 -6.81
CA LYS A 168 -6.05 -8.59 -7.45
C LYS A 168 -7.06 -9.19 -8.46
N MET A 169 -8.35 -9.00 -8.20
CA MET A 169 -9.43 -9.55 -9.02
C MET A 169 -9.68 -8.74 -10.29
N ILE A 170 -9.32 -7.45 -10.29
CA ILE A 170 -9.62 -6.51 -11.37
C ILE A 170 -8.36 -6.28 -12.19
N LYS A 171 -8.33 -6.86 -13.40
CA LYS A 171 -7.20 -6.75 -14.33
C LYS A 171 -7.55 -6.05 -15.64
N GLN A 172 -8.82 -6.07 -16.05
CA GLN A 172 -9.23 -5.54 -17.34
C GLN A 172 -9.28 -4.00 -17.32
N PRO A 173 -8.80 -3.31 -18.36
CA PRO A 173 -8.79 -1.85 -18.41
C PRO A 173 -10.18 -1.21 -18.25
N LYS A 174 -11.22 -1.85 -18.80
CA LYS A 174 -12.62 -1.40 -18.66
C LYS A 174 -13.04 -1.39 -17.19
N ASP A 175 -12.77 -2.47 -16.47
CA ASP A 175 -13.15 -2.62 -15.07
C ASP A 175 -12.34 -1.69 -14.16
N ILE A 176 -11.07 -1.45 -14.49
CA ILE A 176 -10.23 -0.46 -13.79
C ILE A 176 -10.85 0.94 -13.91
N ARG A 177 -11.34 1.33 -15.10
CA ARG A 177 -12.00 2.64 -15.28
C ARG A 177 -13.29 2.76 -14.46
N ILE A 178 -14.08 1.69 -14.38
CA ILE A 178 -15.31 1.65 -13.57
C ILE A 178 -14.98 1.78 -12.09
N LEU A 179 -14.00 1.00 -11.61
CA LEU A 179 -13.53 1.05 -10.23
C LEU A 179 -13.00 2.45 -9.86
N LEU A 180 -12.15 3.02 -10.71
CA LEU A 180 -11.59 4.35 -10.52
C LEU A 180 -12.69 5.41 -10.45
N GLY A 181 -13.68 5.32 -11.36
CA GLY A 181 -14.84 6.19 -11.35
C GLY A 181 -15.65 6.11 -10.04
N ARG A 182 -15.88 4.90 -9.53
CA ARG A 182 -16.57 4.69 -8.25
C ARG A 182 -15.79 5.31 -7.08
N ARG A 183 -14.47 5.10 -7.03
CA ARG A 183 -13.63 5.62 -5.93
C ARG A 183 -13.54 7.14 -5.95
N LEU A 184 -13.42 7.74 -7.13
CA LEU A 184 -13.48 9.19 -7.29
C LEU A 184 -14.83 9.75 -6.80
N GLN A 185 -15.93 9.07 -7.11
CA GLN A 185 -17.25 9.48 -6.64
C GLN A 185 -17.36 9.41 -5.10
N LEU A 186 -16.93 8.31 -4.48
CA LEU A 186 -16.91 8.18 -3.01
C LEU A 186 -16.04 9.26 -2.35
N TRP A 187 -14.93 9.63 -3.00
CA TRP A 187 -14.07 10.72 -2.54
C TRP A 187 -14.81 12.06 -2.59
N THR A 188 -15.47 12.36 -3.72
CA THR A 188 -16.24 13.62 -3.87
C THR A 188 -17.46 13.69 -2.95
N GLU A 189 -18.05 12.55 -2.60
CA GLU A 189 -19.17 12.43 -1.64
C GLU A 189 -18.71 12.49 -0.17
N GLY A 190 -17.39 12.52 0.09
CA GLY A 190 -16.83 12.55 1.44
C GLY A 190 -16.91 11.22 2.20
N GLN A 191 -17.15 10.10 1.51
CA GLN A 191 -17.22 8.77 2.12
C GLN A 191 -15.81 8.16 2.30
N PHE A 192 -14.96 8.84 3.08
CA PHE A 192 -13.56 8.47 3.27
C PHE A 192 -13.41 7.15 4.02
N ASP A 193 -14.20 6.91 5.07
CA ASP A 193 -14.13 5.65 5.84
C ASP A 193 -14.37 4.41 4.97
N THR A 194 -15.33 4.48 4.06
CA THR A 194 -15.64 3.40 3.11
C THR A 194 -14.44 3.09 2.23
N LEU A 195 -13.76 4.12 1.74
CA LEU A 195 -12.57 4.02 0.91
C LEU A 195 -11.38 3.43 1.68
N ILE A 196 -11.14 3.89 2.91
CA ILE A 196 -10.08 3.36 3.78
C ILE A 196 -10.33 1.90 4.12
N ASN A 197 -11.56 1.55 4.51
CA ASN A 197 -11.94 0.18 4.83
C ASN A 197 -11.82 -0.74 3.60
N GLU A 198 -12.25 -0.28 2.42
CA GLU A 198 -12.00 -1.00 1.16
C GLU A 198 -10.50 -1.27 1.00
N ALA A 199 -9.65 -0.28 1.23
CA ALA A 199 -8.23 -0.40 1.01
C ALA A 199 -7.55 -1.40 1.93
N VAL A 200 -7.91 -1.36 3.22
CA VAL A 200 -7.46 -2.33 4.24
C VAL A 200 -7.95 -3.74 3.90
N LEU A 201 -9.20 -3.90 3.46
CA LEU A 201 -9.76 -5.19 3.08
C LEU A 201 -9.06 -5.78 1.84
N LEU A 202 -8.72 -4.95 0.86
CA LEU A 202 -7.97 -5.39 -0.32
C LEU A 202 -6.56 -5.84 0.05
N ASP A 203 -5.90 -5.15 0.97
CA ASP A 203 -4.57 -5.50 1.44
C ASP A 203 -4.56 -6.82 2.22
N ARG A 204 -5.51 -7.02 3.14
CA ARG A 204 -5.69 -8.29 3.88
C ARG A 204 -5.82 -9.49 2.93
N LYS A 205 -6.47 -9.30 1.77
CA LYS A 205 -6.62 -10.35 0.73
C LYS A 205 -5.32 -10.69 0.00
N LEU A 206 -4.27 -9.87 0.12
CA LEU A 206 -2.94 -10.16 -0.45
C LEU A 206 -2.21 -11.24 0.36
N ASN A 207 -2.47 -11.36 1.66
CA ASN A 207 -1.69 -12.18 2.60
C ASN A 207 -1.85 -13.71 2.47
N HIS A 208 -2.68 -14.24 1.57
CA HIS A 208 -2.88 -15.69 1.48
C HIS A 208 -1.98 -16.40 0.44
N ASN A 209 -1.15 -15.69 -0.33
CA ASN A 209 -0.39 -16.30 -1.43
C ASN A 209 1.01 -15.69 -1.61
N GLN A 210 1.77 -15.52 -0.52
CA GLN A 210 3.22 -15.40 -0.64
C GLN A 210 3.80 -16.78 -0.98
N ARG A 211 3.57 -17.23 -2.21
CA ARG A 211 4.60 -18.05 -2.85
C ARG A 211 5.73 -17.06 -3.13
N THR A 212 6.82 -17.21 -2.41
CA THR A 212 8.14 -16.66 -2.76
C THR A 212 8.48 -17.17 -4.16
N HIS A 213 7.90 -16.55 -5.19
CA HIS A 213 8.40 -16.72 -6.53
C HIS A 213 9.83 -16.22 -6.48
N GLY A 214 10.79 -17.12 -6.72
CA GLY A 214 12.21 -16.78 -6.77
C GLY A 214 12.39 -15.50 -7.58
N TYR A 215 13.21 -14.60 -7.05
CA TYR A 215 13.60 -13.39 -7.77
C TYR A 215 14.09 -13.80 -9.17
N CYS A 216 13.42 -13.31 -10.21
CA CYS A 216 13.72 -13.61 -11.60
C CYS A 216 14.22 -12.30 -12.25
N PRO A 217 15.55 -12.10 -12.31
CA PRO A 217 16.17 -10.90 -12.88
C PRO A 217 15.69 -10.60 -14.31
N GLU A 218 15.42 -11.63 -15.10
CA GLU A 218 15.03 -11.55 -16.52
C GLU A 218 13.64 -10.92 -16.68
N LEU A 219 12.68 -11.29 -15.82
CA LEU A 219 11.35 -10.68 -15.81
C LEU A 219 11.41 -9.23 -15.34
N ALA A 220 12.30 -8.90 -14.40
CA ALA A 220 12.52 -7.52 -13.97
C ALA A 220 13.17 -6.69 -15.09
N PHE A 221 14.18 -7.24 -15.76
CA PHE A 221 14.84 -6.66 -16.93
C PHE A 221 13.84 -6.36 -18.06
N HIS A 222 13.05 -7.36 -18.46
CA HIS A 222 12.06 -7.22 -19.52
C HIS A 222 11.02 -6.13 -19.20
N ARG A 223 10.53 -6.07 -17.96
CA ARG A 223 9.61 -5.01 -17.52
C ARG A 223 10.22 -3.61 -17.60
N LEU A 224 11.48 -3.46 -17.20
CA LEU A 224 12.17 -2.16 -17.25
C LEU A 224 12.45 -1.74 -18.70
N LEU A 225 12.81 -2.68 -19.58
CA LEU A 225 12.93 -2.41 -21.02
C LEU A 225 11.61 -1.94 -21.63
N LEU A 226 10.48 -2.59 -21.31
CA LEU A 226 9.16 -2.15 -21.78
C LEU A 226 8.78 -0.75 -21.28
N ARG A 227 9.31 -0.33 -20.12
CA ARG A 227 9.17 1.03 -19.59
C ARG A 227 10.16 2.04 -20.20
N GLY A 228 11.05 1.62 -21.10
CA GLY A 228 12.09 2.46 -21.70
C GLY A 228 13.30 2.71 -20.79
N LYS A 229 13.40 2.02 -19.66
CA LYS A 229 14.45 2.20 -18.64
C LYS A 229 15.64 1.27 -18.91
N ALA A 230 16.24 1.41 -20.09
CA ALA A 230 17.28 0.49 -20.56
C ALA A 230 18.50 0.44 -19.62
N ARG A 231 18.96 1.60 -19.11
CA ARG A 231 20.10 1.66 -18.18
C ARG A 231 19.81 0.92 -16.87
N GLU A 232 18.64 1.15 -16.27
CA GLU A 232 18.20 0.47 -15.05
C GLU A 232 18.02 -1.04 -15.28
N ALA A 233 17.46 -1.41 -16.44
CA ALA A 233 17.29 -2.79 -16.84
C ALA A 233 18.66 -3.50 -16.88
N VAL A 234 19.63 -2.94 -17.63
CA VAL A 234 20.98 -3.50 -17.72
C VAL A 234 21.63 -3.60 -16.34
N GLY A 235 21.43 -2.60 -15.47
CA GLY A 235 21.86 -2.67 -14.07
C GLY A 235 21.27 -3.85 -13.29
N ARG A 236 20.05 -4.31 -13.59
CA ARG A 236 19.45 -5.49 -12.93
C ARG A 236 20.09 -6.82 -13.33
N LEU A 237 20.65 -6.92 -14.54
CA LEU A 237 21.34 -8.12 -15.03
C LEU A 237 22.84 -8.09 -14.76
N SER A 238 23.43 -6.90 -14.68
CA SER A 238 24.86 -6.74 -14.45
C SER A 238 25.20 -7.10 -13.01
N GLU A 239 26.00 -8.15 -12.82
CA GLU A 239 26.58 -8.53 -11.53
C GLU A 239 27.41 -7.39 -10.93
N ASN A 240 28.00 -6.55 -11.78
CA ASN A 240 28.83 -5.40 -11.41
C ASN A 240 28.01 -4.21 -10.88
N SER A 241 26.69 -4.20 -11.07
CA SER A 241 25.79 -3.19 -10.47
C SER A 241 25.37 -3.56 -9.05
N ARG A 242 25.87 -4.68 -8.49
CA ARG A 242 25.96 -4.81 -7.05
C ARG A 242 27.11 -3.92 -6.59
N MET A 243 26.88 -2.61 -6.57
CA MET A 243 27.39 -1.82 -5.47
C MET A 243 26.74 -2.42 -4.22
N SER A 244 27.31 -3.52 -3.73
CA SER A 244 26.98 -4.04 -2.43
C SER A 244 27.32 -2.92 -1.48
N VAL A 245 26.30 -2.33 -0.87
CA VAL A 245 26.52 -1.48 0.29
C VAL A 245 27.23 -2.38 1.29
N LEU A 246 28.49 -2.07 1.59
CA LEU A 246 29.25 -2.86 2.54
C LEU A 246 28.50 -2.82 3.87
N GLY A 247 28.22 -3.99 4.44
CA GLY A 247 27.58 -4.08 5.74
C GLY A 247 28.44 -3.40 6.82
N PRO A 248 27.85 -2.89 7.92
CA PRO A 248 28.59 -2.22 8.98
C PRO A 248 29.74 -3.07 9.58
N THR A 249 29.59 -4.39 9.53
CA THR A 249 30.54 -5.37 10.06
C THR A 249 31.54 -5.90 9.03
N GLU A 250 31.45 -5.48 7.77
CA GLU A 250 32.39 -5.89 6.73
C GLU A 250 33.74 -5.21 6.96
N VAL A 251 34.82 -5.96 6.73
CA VAL A 251 36.19 -5.48 6.90
C VAL A 251 36.64 -4.83 5.60
N ILE A 252 37.03 -3.56 5.65
CA ILE A 252 37.45 -2.78 4.47
C ILE A 252 38.92 -3.01 4.17
N ASP A 253 39.77 -2.96 5.21
CA ASP A 253 41.22 -2.95 5.06
C ASP A 253 41.88 -4.23 5.57
N MET A 254 43.08 -4.53 5.06
CA MET A 254 43.92 -5.65 5.55
C MET A 254 44.29 -5.54 7.05
N GLN A 255 44.05 -4.37 7.65
CA GLN A 255 44.25 -4.09 9.07
C GLN A 255 43.06 -4.52 9.94
N GLY A 256 41.98 -5.03 9.35
CA GLY A 256 40.82 -5.53 10.10
C GLY A 256 39.78 -4.47 10.46
N LYS A 257 39.95 -3.21 10.03
CA LYS A 257 38.99 -2.14 10.30
C LYS A 257 37.64 -2.43 9.64
N THR A 258 36.57 -2.32 10.42
CA THR A 258 35.21 -2.47 9.94
C THR A 258 34.69 -1.18 9.28
N VAL A 259 33.68 -1.30 8.43
CA VAL A 259 32.98 -0.15 7.84
C VAL A 259 32.46 0.81 8.92
N LEU A 260 31.92 0.28 10.01
CA LEU A 260 31.42 1.11 11.10
C LEU A 260 32.52 1.96 11.74
N GLU A 261 33.69 1.38 12.01
CA GLU A 261 34.82 2.09 12.61
C GLU A 261 35.37 3.17 11.68
N ASP A 262 35.51 2.89 10.38
CA ASP A 262 35.94 3.89 9.39
C ASP A 262 34.94 5.05 9.26
N LEU A 263 33.63 4.74 9.32
CA LEU A 263 32.58 5.78 9.33
C LEU A 263 32.60 6.58 10.63
N MET A 264 32.81 5.96 11.79
CA MET A 264 32.94 6.67 13.06
C MET A 264 34.18 7.56 13.09
N GLU A 265 35.29 7.13 12.47
CA GLU A 265 36.50 7.95 12.36
C GLU A 265 36.28 9.19 11.47
N LYS A 266 35.46 9.06 10.41
CA LYS A 266 35.11 10.17 9.49
C LYS A 266 34.10 11.16 10.07
N HIS A 267 33.27 10.73 11.01
CA HIS A 267 32.22 11.56 11.59
C HIS A 267 32.62 11.98 13.01
N PRO A 268 33.01 13.26 13.24
CA PRO A 268 33.28 13.74 14.60
C PRO A 268 32.03 13.58 15.47
N ASP A 269 32.24 13.46 16.78
CA ASP A 269 31.15 13.38 17.75
C ASP A 269 30.14 14.50 17.52
N GLN A 270 28.85 14.15 17.58
CA GLN A 270 27.76 15.12 17.41
C GLN A 270 27.94 16.24 18.43
N THR A 271 28.34 17.40 17.93
CA THR A 271 28.50 18.60 18.74
C THR A 271 27.19 19.35 18.67
N ILE A 272 26.61 19.68 19.83
CA ILE A 272 25.46 20.58 19.88
C ILE A 272 25.98 21.95 19.42
N PRO A 273 25.48 22.51 18.30
CA PRO A 273 25.92 23.82 17.87
C PRO A 273 25.52 24.85 18.94
N ASP A 274 26.45 25.76 19.27
CA ASP A 274 26.15 26.88 20.14
C ASP A 274 25.03 27.71 19.52
N ILE A 275 24.00 28.04 20.31
CA ILE A 275 22.82 28.80 19.86
C ILE A 275 23.27 30.17 19.34
N ASP A 276 24.35 30.72 19.90
CA ASP A 276 24.93 31.98 19.47
C ASP A 276 25.57 31.91 18.07
N MET A 277 25.95 30.71 17.58
CA MET A 277 26.39 30.51 16.19
C MET A 277 25.24 30.42 15.19
N LEU A 278 24.02 30.14 15.65
CA LEU A 278 22.81 30.17 14.81
C LEU A 278 22.25 31.59 14.67
N GLN A 279 22.67 32.49 15.54
CA GLN A 279 22.38 33.91 15.41
C GLN A 279 23.29 34.51 14.33
N LEU A 280 22.75 35.44 13.54
CA LEU A 280 23.59 36.18 12.61
C LEU A 280 24.64 36.97 13.41
N PRO A 281 25.91 37.00 12.96
CA PRO A 281 26.93 37.83 13.58
C PRO A 281 26.42 39.25 13.77
N ALA A 282 26.69 39.84 14.94
CA ALA A 282 26.21 41.17 15.28
C ALA A 282 26.49 42.17 14.14
N GLY A 283 25.42 42.75 13.57
CA GLY A 283 25.49 43.70 12.46
C GLY A 283 25.24 43.13 11.05
N MET A 284 25.02 41.82 10.91
CA MET A 284 24.55 41.23 9.63
C MET A 284 23.03 41.12 9.60
N ASN A 285 22.42 41.68 8.55
CA ASN A 285 21.00 41.45 8.26
C ASN A 285 20.82 40.12 7.51
N LEU A 286 19.69 39.43 7.71
CA LEU A 286 19.34 38.30 6.87
C LEU A 286 19.33 38.75 5.39
N PRO A 287 19.93 37.98 4.48
CA PRO A 287 19.73 38.20 3.06
C PRO A 287 18.22 38.23 2.77
N PRO A 288 17.75 39.17 1.93
CA PRO A 288 16.35 39.19 1.56
C PRO A 288 15.98 37.86 0.89
N LEU A 289 14.87 37.27 1.31
CA LEU A 289 14.35 36.06 0.66
C LEU A 289 14.01 36.41 -0.80
N ILE A 290 14.71 35.79 -1.75
CA ILE A 290 14.41 35.97 -3.16
C ILE A 290 13.13 35.18 -3.45
N ASP A 291 12.09 35.87 -3.91
CA ASP A 291 10.88 35.20 -4.37
C ASP A 291 11.17 34.45 -5.67
N ILE A 292 11.17 33.11 -5.58
CA ILE A 292 11.42 32.24 -6.73
C ILE A 292 10.08 31.99 -7.41
N GLN A 293 9.85 32.68 -8.53
CA GLN A 293 8.67 32.42 -9.35
C GLN A 293 8.79 31.08 -10.08
N ILE A 294 8.06 30.08 -9.60
CA ILE A 294 7.97 28.77 -10.24
C ILE A 294 6.85 28.81 -11.29
N SER A 295 7.22 28.93 -12.57
CA SER A 295 6.27 28.89 -13.67
C SER A 295 5.94 27.45 -14.10
N SER A 296 4.75 27.24 -14.67
CA SER A 296 4.28 25.92 -15.16
C SER A 296 5.25 25.28 -16.17
N SER A 297 5.97 26.10 -16.97
CA SER A 297 6.99 25.61 -17.91
C SER A 297 8.24 25.06 -17.21
N ILE A 298 8.61 25.60 -16.04
CA ILE A 298 9.68 25.05 -15.21
C ILE A 298 9.23 23.71 -14.63
N VAL A 299 8.01 23.63 -14.10
CA VAL A 299 7.44 22.37 -13.58
C VAL A 299 7.41 21.32 -14.67
N GLU A 300 6.98 21.67 -15.89
CA GLU A 300 7.00 20.77 -17.05
C GLU A 300 8.39 20.21 -17.34
N ARG A 301 9.39 21.10 -17.40
CA ARG A 301 10.78 20.74 -17.70
C ARG A 301 11.38 19.83 -16.63
N VAL A 302 11.08 20.06 -15.35
CA VAL A 302 11.52 19.23 -14.23
C VAL A 302 10.77 17.89 -14.23
N SER A 303 9.47 17.89 -14.52
CA SER A 303 8.63 16.68 -14.56
C SER A 303 9.21 15.62 -15.50
N ARG A 304 9.74 16.03 -16.67
CA ARG A 304 10.38 15.11 -17.64
C ARG A 304 11.63 14.41 -17.12
N LYS A 305 12.24 14.95 -16.05
CA LYS A 305 13.48 14.43 -15.43
C LYS A 305 13.21 13.73 -14.10
N LEU A 306 11.96 13.55 -13.70
CA LEU A 306 11.63 12.87 -12.45
C LEU A 306 12.02 11.40 -12.52
N HIS A 307 12.80 10.98 -11.52
CA HIS A 307 13.23 9.60 -11.31
C HIS A 307 13.07 9.27 -9.82
N GLY A 308 12.68 8.03 -9.52
CA GLY A 308 12.46 7.60 -8.14
C GLY A 308 11.37 6.53 -8.00
N SER A 309 11.48 5.75 -6.93
CA SER A 309 10.48 4.77 -6.52
C SER A 309 9.32 5.42 -5.78
N GLY A 310 8.30 4.63 -5.45
CA GLY A 310 7.16 5.08 -4.64
C GLY A 310 7.61 5.62 -3.28
N GLY A 311 7.21 6.86 -2.98
CA GLY A 311 7.37 7.47 -1.66
C GLY A 311 6.28 7.01 -0.67
N PRO A 312 6.05 7.74 0.45
CA PRO A 312 5.06 7.36 1.47
C PRO A 312 3.62 7.33 0.94
N GLY A 313 3.35 8.01 -0.18
CA GLY A 313 2.07 7.95 -0.89
C GLY A 313 1.98 6.85 -1.94
N GLY A 314 2.98 5.98 -2.08
CA GLY A 314 3.00 4.82 -2.99
C GLY A 314 3.10 5.13 -4.49
N SER A 315 3.00 6.39 -4.92
CA SER A 315 3.13 6.80 -6.33
C SER A 315 4.58 6.93 -6.78
N GLU A 316 4.92 6.24 -7.87
CA GLU A 316 6.27 6.25 -8.48
C GLU A 316 6.50 7.52 -9.31
N ALA A 317 7.76 7.85 -9.60
CA ALA A 317 8.11 9.01 -10.43
C ALA A 317 7.43 8.95 -11.81
N ASP A 318 7.38 7.76 -12.44
CA ASP A 318 6.72 7.57 -13.75
C ASP A 318 5.24 7.95 -13.71
N GLN A 319 4.56 7.72 -12.57
CA GLN A 319 3.17 8.09 -12.37
C GLN A 319 3.03 9.61 -12.23
N TRP A 320 3.93 10.27 -11.51
CA TRP A 320 3.94 11.74 -11.44
C TRP A 320 4.21 12.39 -12.80
N VAL A 321 5.11 11.82 -13.61
CA VAL A 321 5.30 12.27 -15.00
C VAL A 321 4.00 12.14 -15.81
N ASP A 322 3.27 11.04 -15.64
CA ASP A 322 1.97 10.81 -16.27
C ASP A 322 0.94 11.88 -15.84
N PHE A 323 0.81 12.12 -14.53
CA PHE A 323 -0.14 13.08 -13.96
C PHE A 323 0.12 14.50 -14.44
N LEU A 324 1.39 14.90 -14.50
CA LEU A 324 1.81 16.27 -14.81
C LEU A 324 1.86 16.59 -16.31
N LEU A 325 1.95 15.58 -17.18
CA LEU A 325 2.20 15.82 -18.62
C LEU A 325 1.15 15.25 -19.57
N ARG A 326 0.45 14.16 -19.25
CA ARG A 326 -0.30 13.38 -20.26
C ARG A 326 -1.81 13.63 -20.32
N HIS A 327 -2.40 14.29 -19.33
CA HIS A 327 -3.85 14.51 -19.24
C HIS A 327 -4.31 15.90 -19.72
N GLY A 328 -3.52 16.55 -20.58
CA GLY A 328 -3.92 17.80 -21.25
C GLY A 328 -4.22 18.93 -20.27
N ARG A 329 -5.46 19.48 -20.32
CA ARG A 329 -5.86 20.61 -19.47
C ARG A 329 -5.80 20.31 -17.98
N SER A 330 -6.17 19.10 -17.55
CA SER A 330 -6.11 18.71 -16.14
C SER A 330 -4.66 18.67 -15.64
N SER A 331 -3.73 18.15 -16.46
CA SER A 331 -2.29 18.19 -16.17
C SER A 331 -1.74 19.62 -16.12
N CYS A 332 -2.19 20.51 -17.03
CA CYS A 332 -1.82 21.91 -16.97
C CYS A 332 -2.30 22.59 -15.68
N ARG A 333 -3.46 22.22 -15.17
CA ARG A 333 -4.01 22.76 -13.91
C ARG A 333 -3.24 22.26 -12.68
N LEU A 334 -2.73 21.03 -12.74
CA LEU A 334 -1.95 20.44 -11.65
C LEU A 334 -0.57 21.10 -11.47
N ARG A 335 -0.01 21.70 -12.53
CA ARG A 335 1.32 22.33 -12.56
C ARG A 335 1.28 23.81 -12.24
#